data_AF-A0A7C2WFU6-F1
#
_entry.id   AF-A0A7C2WFU6-F1
#
_cell.length_a   1.000
_cell.length_b   1.000
_cell.length_c   1.000
_cell.angle_alpha   90.00
_cell.angle_beta   90.00
_cell.angle_gamma   90.00
#
_symmetry.space_group_name_H-M   'P 1'
#
loop_
_entity.id
_entity.type
_entity.pdbx_description
1 polymer ?
#
loop_
_entity_poly.entity_id
_entity_poly.type
_entity_poly.pdbx_seq_one_letter_code
_entity_poly.pdbx_strand_id
1 'polypeptide(L)'
;MSFRERSAAEIGAAQPEAILAPILRKLVEDSAAALAAMPPDAREAATQARAAAVANLEGLHAQLREALERRGVRYHRAATAAEAVGIVQHLLRRARRVAKSKSMVAEEIGLTRALRQRGIDVLETDIGEYVVDLEGRGPSHITAPALHLNRAHIRELLARAGHDVPDDGPQRLSRIVRDTVARFFEDCDAAITGANAVIASSGRIVIVENEGNVALGVSHPKLHIVVTGLEKVVADEAAALAVLQVLAPSATAQPLTAFTHVVGDPLPGQERHVVFVDNGRSTIAAEARYRDLLRCIRCGACMNACPVYRVAGGLSYGSVYMGPVGAVLSPLLWRDGRYADLPFASSLCGRCTEVCPVGIPLHRMLLELRADAAESGRTPTAERFAWRAWAAAFGGGRGRMAVAAGRWLWRAMRPLRRPRARDPRVLPPLDPIHSPARLAPGGPAGEPPPAPPLLRPPEPLIDAFCARAAALGAEVTETYAPQPGDRLVEAAAAVAATGSLLLTGEAADRRAILGAARVVVLVDAARIVPYPADLAPHLGTGDALILTGASRTADIEKQIVRGIHGSDRLTIVLRGTG
;
A
#
# COMPACT_ATOMS: atom_id res chain seq x y z
N MET A 1 2.13 -25.87 -5.89
CA MET A 1 0.73 -25.76 -5.41
C MET A 1 0.02 -24.66 -6.17
N SER A 2 -1.27 -24.80 -6.42
CA SER A 2 -2.16 -23.76 -6.95
C SER A 2 -2.72 -22.86 -5.83
N PHE A 3 -3.30 -21.72 -6.19
CA PHE A 3 -4.03 -20.81 -5.32
C PHE A 3 -5.15 -21.55 -4.59
N ARG A 4 -5.86 -22.45 -5.28
CA ARG A 4 -6.94 -23.23 -4.68
C ARG A 4 -6.42 -24.13 -3.57
N GLU A 5 -5.29 -24.80 -3.78
CA GLU A 5 -4.65 -25.67 -2.79
C GLU A 5 -4.11 -24.86 -1.61
N ARG A 6 -3.40 -23.76 -1.88
CA ARG A 6 -2.90 -22.84 -0.83
C ARG A 6 -4.05 -22.26 -0.01
N SER A 7 -5.11 -21.80 -0.68
CA SER A 7 -6.30 -21.25 -0.01
C SER A 7 -6.99 -22.29 0.86
N ALA A 8 -7.16 -23.52 0.38
CA ALA A 8 -7.75 -24.59 1.18
C ALA A 8 -6.90 -24.89 2.43
N ALA A 9 -5.58 -24.90 2.29
CA ALA A 9 -4.66 -25.09 3.40
C ALA A 9 -4.73 -23.94 4.41
N GLU A 10 -4.64 -22.69 3.96
CA GLU A 10 -4.70 -21.50 4.84
C GLU A 10 -6.07 -21.38 5.53
N ILE A 11 -7.17 -21.61 4.81
CA ILE A 11 -8.52 -21.62 5.39
C ILE A 11 -8.65 -22.72 6.45
N GLY A 12 -8.15 -23.92 6.18
CA GLY A 12 -8.23 -25.05 7.11
C GLY A 12 -7.36 -24.87 8.35
N ALA A 13 -6.15 -24.31 8.20
CA ALA A 13 -5.17 -24.23 9.27
C ALA A 13 -5.27 -22.94 10.10
N ALA A 14 -5.44 -21.79 9.43
CA ALA A 14 -5.33 -20.46 10.07
C ALA A 14 -6.66 -19.72 10.20
N GLN A 15 -7.70 -20.14 9.47
CA GLN A 15 -9.03 -19.50 9.45
C GLN A 15 -8.97 -17.96 9.36
N PRO A 16 -8.25 -17.40 8.36
CA PRO A 16 -7.90 -15.98 8.34
C PRO A 16 -9.13 -15.06 8.30
N GLU A 17 -10.28 -15.54 7.82
CA GLU A 17 -11.53 -14.78 7.80
C GLU A 17 -11.93 -14.24 9.18
N ALA A 18 -11.74 -15.00 10.25
CA ALA A 18 -12.13 -14.59 11.60
C ALA A 18 -11.42 -13.30 12.04
N ILE A 19 -10.15 -13.13 11.63
CA ILE A 19 -9.34 -11.95 11.93
C ILE A 19 -9.57 -10.86 10.88
N LEU A 20 -9.49 -11.21 9.60
CA LEU A 20 -9.50 -10.25 8.50
C LEU A 20 -10.86 -9.60 8.29
N ALA A 21 -11.96 -10.36 8.42
CA ALA A 21 -13.27 -9.86 8.03
C ALA A 21 -13.77 -8.64 8.80
N PRO A 22 -13.73 -8.60 10.15
CA PRO A 22 -14.13 -7.41 10.90
C PRO A 22 -13.18 -6.23 10.63
N ILE A 23 -11.87 -6.50 10.55
CA ILE A 23 -10.84 -5.47 10.34
C ILE A 23 -11.05 -4.75 9.01
N LEU A 24 -11.17 -5.51 7.91
CA LEU A 24 -11.22 -4.98 6.56
C LEU A 24 -12.57 -4.34 6.24
N ARG A 25 -13.69 -4.85 6.76
CA ARG A 25 -15.02 -4.22 6.58
C ARG A 25 -15.04 -2.81 7.16
N LYS A 26 -14.63 -2.68 8.44
CA LYS A 26 -14.52 -1.38 9.08
C LYS A 26 -13.57 -0.46 8.32
N LEU A 27 -12.44 -0.99 7.83
CA LEU A 27 -11.47 -0.19 7.11
C LEU A 27 -12.01 0.35 5.77
N VAL A 28 -12.84 -0.40 5.06
CA VAL A 28 -13.52 0.06 3.84
C VAL A 28 -14.50 1.20 4.16
N GLU A 29 -15.27 1.09 5.26
CA GLU A 29 -16.19 2.13 5.72
C GLU A 29 -15.44 3.40 6.14
N ASP A 30 -14.42 3.26 7.01
CA ASP A 30 -13.60 4.37 7.48
C ASP A 30 -12.86 5.06 6.30
N SER A 31 -12.38 4.29 5.32
CA SER A 31 -11.69 4.83 4.14
C SER A 31 -12.62 5.64 3.24
N ALA A 32 -13.89 5.24 3.13
CA ALA A 32 -14.88 6.02 2.40
C ALA A 32 -15.12 7.38 3.07
N ALA A 33 -15.23 7.40 4.41
CA ALA A 33 -15.36 8.65 5.17
C ALA A 33 -14.10 9.52 5.08
N ALA A 34 -12.91 8.93 5.14
CA ALA A 34 -11.64 9.65 5.02
C ALA A 34 -11.46 10.28 3.63
N LEU A 35 -11.80 9.55 2.56
CA LEU A 35 -11.78 10.09 1.20
C LEU A 35 -12.84 11.18 1.01
N ALA A 36 -14.00 11.04 1.64
CA ALA A 36 -15.02 12.08 1.67
C ALA A 36 -14.64 13.29 2.55
N ALA A 37 -13.41 13.38 3.07
CA ALA A 37 -12.86 14.60 3.67
C ALA A 37 -11.82 15.29 2.78
N MET A 38 -11.50 14.70 1.62
CA MET A 38 -10.57 15.24 0.62
C MET A 38 -11.35 16.06 -0.44
N PRO A 39 -10.66 16.82 -1.32
CA PRO A 39 -11.32 17.51 -2.42
C PRO A 39 -12.21 16.57 -3.25
N PRO A 40 -13.38 17.01 -3.73
CA PRO A 40 -14.27 16.17 -4.53
C PRO A 40 -13.60 15.54 -5.76
N ASP A 41 -12.62 16.21 -6.34
CA ASP A 41 -11.85 15.80 -7.51
C ASP A 41 -10.54 15.05 -7.16
N ALA A 42 -10.24 14.79 -5.89
CA ALA A 42 -8.96 14.21 -5.47
C ALA A 42 -8.63 12.88 -6.17
N ARG A 43 -9.64 12.01 -6.37
CA ARG A 43 -9.48 10.75 -7.12
C ARG A 43 -9.22 10.98 -8.59
N GLU A 44 -9.87 11.97 -9.18
CA GLU A 44 -9.68 12.33 -10.58
C GLU A 44 -8.28 12.91 -10.81
N ALA A 45 -7.86 13.89 -10.01
CA ALA A 45 -6.52 14.46 -10.03
C ALA A 45 -5.43 13.38 -9.88
N ALA A 46 -5.57 12.46 -8.91
CA ALA A 46 -4.64 11.35 -8.75
C ALA A 46 -4.65 10.39 -9.96
N THR A 47 -5.82 10.12 -10.53
CA THR A 47 -5.97 9.29 -11.74
C THR A 47 -5.27 9.92 -12.93
N GLN A 48 -5.50 11.21 -13.19
CA GLN A 48 -4.89 11.97 -14.28
C GLN A 48 -3.37 12.04 -14.12
N ALA A 49 -2.89 12.38 -12.91
CA ALA A 49 -1.45 12.42 -12.60
C ALA A 49 -0.75 11.10 -12.92
N ARG A 50 -1.33 9.97 -12.48
CA ARG A 50 -0.77 8.64 -12.73
C ARG A 50 -0.93 8.20 -14.19
N ALA A 51 -2.04 8.52 -14.84
CA ALA A 51 -2.27 8.19 -16.25
C ALA A 51 -1.30 8.92 -17.17
N ALA A 52 -1.12 10.23 -16.98
CA ALA A 52 -0.15 11.04 -17.71
C ALA A 52 1.28 10.52 -17.51
N ALA A 53 1.64 10.16 -16.27
CA ALA A 53 2.95 9.61 -15.99
C ALA A 53 3.21 8.27 -16.69
N VAL A 54 2.23 7.35 -16.64
CA VAL A 54 2.35 6.04 -17.29
C VAL A 54 2.37 6.16 -18.82
N ALA A 55 1.66 7.13 -19.39
CA ALA A 55 1.65 7.38 -20.83
C ALA A 55 2.99 7.93 -21.37
N ASN A 56 3.77 8.62 -20.53
CA ASN A 56 5.04 9.24 -20.89
C ASN A 56 6.22 8.78 -20.01
N LEU A 57 6.30 7.48 -19.68
CA LEU A 57 7.33 6.98 -18.76
C LEU A 57 8.75 7.30 -19.23
N GLU A 58 9.09 7.02 -20.49
CA GLU A 58 10.46 7.24 -20.99
C GLU A 58 10.85 8.72 -21.00
N GLY A 59 9.93 9.61 -21.40
CA GLY A 59 10.16 11.06 -21.37
C GLY A 59 10.38 11.58 -19.95
N LEU A 60 9.57 11.10 -18.99
CA LEU A 60 9.74 11.46 -17.58
C LEU A 60 11.03 10.89 -16.98
N HIS A 61 11.46 9.69 -17.38
CA HIS A 61 12.76 9.14 -16.94
C HIS A 61 13.95 9.89 -17.52
N ALA A 62 13.85 10.43 -18.74
CA ALA A 62 14.88 11.29 -19.32
C ALA A 62 15.02 12.60 -18.52
N GLN A 63 13.90 13.29 -18.27
CA GLN A 63 13.85 14.50 -17.45
C GLN A 63 14.38 14.23 -16.02
N LEU A 64 13.94 13.13 -15.43
CA LEU A 64 14.30 12.74 -14.07
C LEU A 64 15.80 12.46 -13.92
N ARG A 65 16.44 11.87 -14.93
CA ARG A 65 17.88 11.61 -14.90
C ARG A 65 18.67 12.90 -14.73
N GLU A 66 18.34 13.91 -15.52
CA GLU A 66 18.97 15.23 -15.43
C GLU A 66 18.67 15.91 -14.09
N ALA A 67 17.44 15.79 -13.60
CA ALA A 67 17.04 16.38 -12.33
C ALA A 67 17.75 15.75 -11.12
N LEU A 68 17.93 14.41 -11.11
CA LEU A 68 18.71 13.71 -10.09
C LEU A 68 20.19 14.07 -10.16
N GLU A 69 20.76 14.15 -11.37
CA GLU A 69 22.16 14.54 -11.56
C GLU A 69 22.45 15.95 -11.03
N ARG A 70 21.56 16.92 -11.30
CA ARG A 70 21.67 18.29 -10.75
C ARG A 70 21.68 18.33 -9.22
N ARG A 71 21.10 17.32 -8.55
CA ARG A 71 21.10 17.17 -7.09
C ARG A 71 22.26 16.35 -6.54
N GLY A 72 23.12 15.81 -7.40
CA GLY A 72 24.17 14.87 -7.00
C GLY A 72 23.62 13.48 -6.61
N VAL A 73 22.43 13.11 -7.06
CA VAL A 73 21.83 11.78 -6.86
C VAL A 73 22.06 10.93 -8.10
N ARG A 74 22.61 9.72 -7.92
CA ARG A 74 22.93 8.84 -9.06
C ARG A 74 21.71 8.03 -9.51
N TYR A 75 21.38 8.12 -10.80
CA TYR A 75 20.33 7.34 -11.45
C TYR A 75 20.86 5.98 -11.95
N HIS A 76 20.14 4.91 -11.63
CA HIS A 76 20.38 3.56 -12.13
C HIS A 76 19.07 2.98 -12.68
N ARG A 77 19.13 2.25 -13.79
CA ARG A 77 17.99 1.50 -14.34
C ARG A 77 18.41 0.07 -14.55
N ALA A 78 17.57 -0.86 -14.09
CA ALA A 78 17.74 -2.29 -14.25
C ALA A 78 16.57 -2.87 -15.04
N ALA A 79 16.88 -3.61 -16.11
CA ALA A 79 15.89 -4.31 -16.90
C ALA A 79 15.29 -5.51 -16.14
N THR A 80 16.11 -6.17 -15.30
CA THR A 80 15.75 -7.41 -14.62
C THR A 80 16.01 -7.37 -13.12
N ALA A 81 15.38 -8.29 -12.37
CA ALA A 81 15.68 -8.51 -10.96
C ALA A 81 17.17 -8.79 -10.69
N ALA A 82 17.82 -9.61 -11.53
CA ALA A 82 19.23 -9.97 -11.36
C ALA A 82 20.16 -8.76 -11.54
N GLU A 83 19.89 -7.91 -12.52
CA GLU A 83 20.64 -6.68 -12.75
C GLU A 83 20.45 -5.68 -11.58
N ALA A 84 19.21 -5.52 -11.10
CA ALA A 84 18.93 -4.65 -9.95
C ALA A 84 19.69 -5.11 -8.70
N VAL A 85 19.68 -6.42 -8.41
CA VAL A 85 20.44 -7.01 -7.30
C VAL A 85 21.95 -6.79 -7.51
N GLY A 86 22.46 -6.99 -8.73
CA GLY A 86 23.88 -6.77 -9.05
C GLY A 86 24.33 -5.32 -8.83
N ILE A 87 23.51 -4.35 -9.23
CA ILE A 87 23.77 -2.92 -8.98
C ILE A 87 23.84 -2.67 -7.48
N VAL A 88 22.83 -3.08 -6.71
CA VAL A 88 22.80 -2.86 -5.26
C VAL A 88 23.97 -3.54 -4.55
N GLN A 89 24.33 -4.76 -4.93
CA GLN A 89 25.50 -5.46 -4.39
C GLN A 89 26.82 -4.74 -4.70
N HIS A 90 26.94 -4.13 -5.89
CA HIS A 90 28.11 -3.33 -6.25
C HIS A 90 28.22 -2.06 -5.40
N LEU A 91 27.10 -1.38 -5.17
CA LEU A 91 27.04 -0.20 -4.30
C LEU A 91 27.42 -0.56 -2.85
N LEU A 92 26.95 -1.71 -2.38
CA LEU A 92 27.20 -2.23 -1.03
C LEU A 92 28.52 -3.00 -0.89
N ARG A 93 29.44 -2.94 -1.86
CA ARG A 93 30.68 -3.77 -1.86
C ARG A 93 31.55 -3.62 -0.61
N ARG A 94 31.42 -2.50 0.13
CA ARG A 94 32.14 -2.22 1.38
C ARG A 94 31.26 -2.27 2.63
N ALA A 95 29.94 -2.45 2.48
CA ALA A 95 29.00 -2.49 3.59
C ALA A 95 28.93 -3.90 4.19
N ARG A 96 28.79 -3.98 5.50
CA ARG A 96 28.54 -5.21 6.26
C ARG A 96 27.18 -5.20 6.92
N ARG A 97 26.70 -4.03 7.35
CA ARG A 97 25.41 -3.85 8.03
C ARG A 97 24.53 -2.87 7.25
N VAL A 98 23.35 -3.34 6.87
CA VAL A 98 22.43 -2.60 6.00
C VAL A 98 21.04 -2.56 6.59
N ALA A 99 20.54 -1.36 6.86
CA ALA A 99 19.17 -1.15 7.28
C ALA A 99 18.27 -1.10 6.04
N LYS A 100 17.16 -1.83 6.04
CA LYS A 100 16.19 -1.82 4.95
C LYS A 100 14.84 -1.37 5.48
N SER A 101 14.23 -0.36 4.85
CA SER A 101 12.82 -0.05 5.05
C SER A 101 11.97 -0.98 4.20
N LYS A 102 10.68 -1.05 4.54
CA LYS A 102 9.70 -1.76 3.72
C LYS A 102 9.78 -1.35 2.24
N SER A 103 9.94 -2.33 1.36
CA SER A 103 9.91 -2.12 -0.09
C SER A 103 9.44 -3.38 -0.83
N MET A 104 8.26 -3.28 -1.44
CA MET A 104 7.69 -4.37 -2.25
C MET A 104 8.58 -4.74 -3.44
N VAL A 105 9.33 -3.77 -4.00
CA VAL A 105 10.22 -4.02 -5.16
C VAL A 105 11.49 -4.73 -4.71
N ALA A 106 11.99 -4.42 -3.51
CA ALA A 106 13.11 -5.17 -2.94
C ALA A 106 12.73 -6.64 -2.67
N GLU A 107 11.51 -6.90 -2.19
CA GLU A 107 10.97 -8.26 -2.09
C GLU A 107 10.78 -8.92 -3.46
N GLU A 108 10.23 -8.18 -4.45
CA GLU A 108 10.02 -8.66 -5.83
C GLU A 108 11.31 -9.24 -6.44
N ILE A 109 12.44 -8.58 -6.23
CA ILE A 109 13.74 -8.99 -6.78
C ILE A 109 14.52 -9.95 -5.86
N GLY A 110 13.98 -10.28 -4.69
CA GLY A 110 14.63 -11.15 -3.70
C GLY A 110 15.89 -10.55 -3.08
N LEU A 111 15.91 -9.22 -2.91
CA LEU A 111 17.10 -8.47 -2.52
C LEU A 111 17.65 -8.91 -1.16
N THR A 112 16.80 -8.96 -0.12
CA THR A 112 17.22 -9.31 1.25
C THR A 112 17.91 -10.68 1.27
N ARG A 113 17.33 -11.68 0.62
CA ARG A 113 17.94 -13.01 0.48
C ARG A 113 19.30 -12.96 -0.21
N ALA A 114 19.41 -12.22 -1.32
CA ALA A 114 20.66 -12.10 -2.07
C ALA A 114 21.77 -11.38 -1.29
N LEU A 115 21.42 -10.38 -0.47
CA LEU A 115 22.37 -9.68 0.39
C LEU A 115 22.85 -10.58 1.54
N ARG A 116 21.94 -11.30 2.21
CA ARG A 116 22.29 -12.26 3.27
C ARG A 116 23.16 -13.40 2.78
N GLN A 117 22.93 -13.90 1.56
CA GLN A 117 23.79 -14.91 0.93
C GLN A 117 25.24 -14.42 0.70
N ARG A 118 25.45 -13.10 0.65
CA ARG A 118 26.77 -12.46 0.56
C ARG A 118 27.38 -12.17 1.94
N GLY A 119 26.71 -12.55 3.04
CA GLY A 119 27.15 -12.30 4.40
C GLY A 119 26.91 -10.86 4.87
N ILE A 120 26.04 -10.10 4.20
CA ILE A 120 25.61 -8.79 4.69
C ILE A 120 24.53 -9.01 5.75
N ASP A 121 24.72 -8.40 6.93
CA ASP A 121 23.73 -8.31 7.98
C ASP A 121 22.66 -7.29 7.58
N VAL A 122 21.46 -7.78 7.24
CA VAL A 122 20.34 -6.96 6.77
C VAL A 122 19.21 -7.00 7.79
N LEU A 123 18.83 -5.83 8.28
CA LEU A 123 17.73 -5.64 9.20
C LEU A 123 16.55 -4.92 8.53
N GLU A 124 15.36 -5.54 8.57
CA GLU A 124 14.11 -4.83 8.27
C GLU A 124 13.77 -3.87 9.41
N THR A 125 13.53 -2.61 9.07
CA THR A 125 13.31 -1.52 10.04
C THR A 125 11.85 -1.22 10.30
N ASP A 126 10.95 -1.67 9.42
CA ASP A 126 9.49 -1.64 9.62
C ASP A 126 9.10 -2.76 10.58
N ILE A 127 8.29 -2.44 11.60
CA ILE A 127 7.97 -3.40 12.67
C ILE A 127 7.32 -4.66 12.10
N GLY A 128 6.39 -4.48 11.18
CA GLY A 128 5.65 -5.59 10.61
C GLY A 128 6.52 -6.44 9.68
N GLU A 129 7.38 -5.82 8.87
CA GLU A 129 8.32 -6.55 8.01
C GLU A 129 9.37 -7.29 8.85
N TYR A 130 9.85 -6.71 9.95
CA TYR A 130 10.79 -7.40 10.87
C TYR A 130 10.17 -8.69 11.43
N VAL A 131 8.93 -8.62 11.92
CA VAL A 131 8.22 -9.80 12.44
C VAL A 131 8.01 -10.86 11.34
N VAL A 132 7.62 -10.42 10.14
CA VAL A 132 7.42 -11.32 9.00
C VAL A 132 8.72 -11.96 8.53
N ASP A 133 9.82 -11.24 8.59
CA ASP A 133 11.15 -11.75 8.27
C ASP A 133 11.60 -12.82 9.26
N LEU A 134 11.31 -12.66 10.55
CA LEU A 134 11.52 -13.69 11.57
C LEU A 134 10.67 -14.95 11.34
N GLU A 135 9.44 -14.78 10.82
CA GLU A 135 8.55 -15.91 10.52
C GLU A 135 8.98 -16.66 9.25
N GLY A 136 9.49 -15.94 8.25
CA GLY A 136 9.97 -16.51 6.99
C GLY A 136 8.88 -16.89 5.98
N ARG A 137 7.60 -16.57 6.24
CA ARG A 137 6.47 -16.83 5.32
C ARG A 137 6.15 -15.68 4.37
N GLY A 138 6.74 -14.51 4.60
CA GLY A 138 6.51 -13.31 3.79
C GLY A 138 5.24 -12.55 4.16
N PRO A 139 5.04 -11.34 3.60
CA PRO A 139 3.98 -10.45 4.03
C PRO A 139 2.62 -10.95 3.57
N SER A 140 1.61 -10.75 4.40
CA SER A 140 0.22 -11.02 4.05
C SER A 140 -0.49 -9.81 3.44
N HIS A 141 -0.15 -8.58 3.81
CA HIS A 141 -0.82 -7.37 3.32
C HIS A 141 0.17 -6.26 2.97
N ILE A 142 -0.17 -5.45 1.95
CA ILE A 142 0.73 -4.39 1.46
C ILE A 142 1.00 -3.32 2.53
N THR A 143 0.01 -2.89 3.30
CA THR A 143 0.20 -1.87 4.36
C THR A 143 0.34 -2.44 5.77
N ALA A 144 0.08 -3.74 5.96
CA ALA A 144 0.06 -4.40 7.26
C ALA A 144 0.67 -5.82 7.11
N PRO A 145 1.99 -5.93 6.90
CA PRO A 145 2.60 -7.18 6.44
C PRO A 145 2.31 -8.37 7.37
N ALA A 146 2.34 -8.15 8.69
CA ALA A 146 2.02 -9.13 9.72
C ALA A 146 0.51 -9.32 10.03
N LEU A 147 -0.41 -8.89 9.15
CA LEU A 147 -1.87 -8.92 9.41
C LEU A 147 -2.45 -10.32 9.73
N HIS A 148 -1.72 -11.38 9.38
CA HIS A 148 -2.13 -12.76 9.64
C HIS A 148 -1.62 -13.32 10.98
N LEU A 149 -0.82 -12.54 11.73
CA LEU A 149 -0.23 -12.92 13.00
C LEU A 149 -0.98 -12.27 14.16
N ASN A 150 -1.13 -13.00 15.26
CA ASN A 150 -1.64 -12.48 16.53
C ASN A 150 -0.49 -12.14 17.49
N ARG A 151 -0.78 -11.38 18.56
CA ARG A 151 0.24 -10.92 19.51
C ARG A 151 1.01 -12.06 20.19
N ALA A 152 0.32 -13.15 20.53
CA ALA A 152 0.96 -14.33 21.13
C ALA A 152 2.01 -14.95 20.21
N HIS A 153 1.72 -15.08 18.92
CA HIS A 153 2.69 -15.60 17.95
C HIS A 153 3.83 -14.60 17.69
N ILE A 154 3.55 -13.30 17.65
CA ILE A 154 4.60 -12.26 17.56
C ILE A 154 5.57 -12.36 18.75
N ARG A 155 5.05 -12.53 19.96
CA ARG A 155 5.86 -12.76 21.17
C ARG A 155 6.76 -13.97 21.02
N GLU A 156 6.24 -15.10 20.54
CA GLU A 156 7.02 -16.31 20.30
C GLU A 156 8.12 -16.11 19.26
N LEU A 157 7.84 -15.40 18.16
CA LEU A 157 8.81 -15.08 17.13
C LEU A 157 9.96 -14.24 17.69
N LEU A 158 9.64 -13.20 18.47
CA LEU A 158 10.64 -12.34 19.11
C LEU A 158 11.46 -13.13 20.15
N ALA A 159 10.83 -13.97 20.96
CA ALA A 159 11.53 -14.82 21.92
C ALA A 159 12.49 -15.81 21.22
N ARG A 160 12.07 -16.42 20.10
CA ARG A 160 12.94 -17.28 19.27
C ARG A 160 14.11 -16.54 18.65
N ALA A 161 13.95 -15.24 18.39
CA ALA A 161 15.02 -14.36 17.91
C ALA A 161 15.98 -13.90 19.03
N GLY A 162 15.78 -14.36 20.27
CA GLY A 162 16.67 -14.08 21.41
C GLY A 162 16.28 -12.83 22.22
N HIS A 163 15.10 -12.26 22.00
CA HIS A 163 14.61 -11.14 22.81
C HIS A 163 13.99 -11.63 24.12
N ASP A 164 14.11 -10.83 25.19
CA ASP A 164 13.38 -11.05 26.44
C ASP A 164 11.95 -10.50 26.31
N VAL A 165 10.96 -11.39 26.28
CA VAL A 165 9.56 -11.06 26.00
C VAL A 165 8.60 -11.69 27.03
N PRO A 166 8.46 -11.08 28.23
CA PRO A 166 7.70 -11.67 29.34
C PRO A 166 6.18 -11.72 29.09
N ASP A 167 5.64 -10.79 28.31
CA ASP A 167 4.21 -10.65 27.99
C ASP A 167 3.99 -10.27 26.52
N ASP A 168 2.74 -10.25 26.06
CA ASP A 168 2.34 -9.89 24.69
C ASP A 168 1.72 -8.48 24.58
N GLY A 169 2.05 -7.58 25.52
CA GLY A 169 1.56 -6.21 25.53
C GLY A 169 2.03 -5.45 24.28
N PRO A 170 1.14 -4.79 23.51
CA PRO A 170 1.48 -4.23 22.21
C PRO A 170 2.56 -3.15 22.29
N GLN A 171 2.52 -2.30 23.32
CA GLN A 171 3.57 -1.29 23.54
C GLN A 171 4.94 -1.93 23.80
N ARG A 172 4.99 -3.07 24.49
CA ARG A 172 6.24 -3.79 24.78
C ARG A 172 6.80 -4.42 23.51
N LEU A 173 5.96 -5.15 22.76
CA LEU A 173 6.37 -5.78 21.50
C LEU A 173 6.93 -4.75 20.52
N SER A 174 6.24 -3.62 20.35
CA SER A 174 6.70 -2.54 19.48
C SER A 174 8.00 -1.89 19.98
N ARG A 175 8.19 -1.72 21.29
CA ARG A 175 9.43 -1.16 21.88
C ARG A 175 10.63 -2.08 21.68
N ILE A 176 10.46 -3.40 21.78
CA ILE A 176 11.55 -4.36 21.54
C ILE A 176 12.09 -4.22 20.11
N VAL A 177 11.20 -4.14 19.13
CA VAL A 177 11.59 -3.95 17.73
C VAL A 177 12.23 -2.58 17.52
N ARG A 178 11.63 -1.52 18.09
CA ARG A 178 12.21 -0.17 18.08
C ARG A 178 13.64 -0.16 18.59
N ASP A 179 13.88 -0.72 19.77
CA ASP A 179 15.20 -0.70 20.41
C ASP A 179 16.22 -1.51 19.62
N THR A 180 15.78 -2.57 18.96
CA THR A 180 16.60 -3.37 18.04
C THR A 180 17.01 -2.56 16.81
N VAL A 181 16.06 -1.87 16.18
CA VAL A 181 16.31 -0.99 15.03
C VAL A 181 17.22 0.18 15.42
N ALA A 182 16.97 0.82 16.57
CA ALA A 182 17.79 1.93 17.05
C ALA A 182 19.25 1.51 17.24
N ARG A 183 19.51 0.40 17.95
CA ARG A 183 20.87 -0.15 18.13
C ARG A 183 21.53 -0.53 16.80
N PHE A 184 20.74 -1.01 15.83
CA PHE A 184 21.28 -1.35 14.52
C PHE A 184 21.80 -0.13 13.76
N PHE A 185 21.16 1.03 13.93
CA PHE A 185 21.56 2.28 13.29
C PHE A 185 22.85 2.89 13.86
N GLU A 186 23.31 2.48 15.04
CA GLU A 186 24.55 2.97 15.67
C GLU A 186 25.78 2.69 14.79
N ASP A 187 25.87 1.49 14.19
CA ASP A 187 26.98 1.05 13.33
C ASP A 187 26.48 0.65 11.92
N CYS A 188 25.47 1.35 11.39
CA CYS A 188 24.90 1.04 10.09
C CYS A 188 25.69 1.66 8.92
N ASP A 189 26.11 0.84 7.96
CA ASP A 189 26.93 1.31 6.83
C ASP A 189 26.09 1.99 5.74
N ALA A 190 24.89 1.44 5.48
CA ALA A 190 24.01 1.89 4.41
C ALA A 190 22.53 1.64 4.72
N ALA A 191 21.66 2.48 4.16
CA ALA A 191 20.22 2.26 4.17
C ALA A 191 19.67 1.99 2.77
N ILE A 192 18.70 1.08 2.70
CA ILE A 192 17.88 0.84 1.52
C ILE A 192 16.45 1.24 1.82
N THR A 193 15.85 2.08 0.97
CA THR A 193 14.42 2.41 1.08
C THR A 193 13.67 2.12 -0.20
N GLY A 194 12.34 2.09 -0.11
CA GLY A 194 11.45 2.25 -1.26
C GLY A 194 11.21 3.72 -1.62
N ALA A 195 10.37 3.94 -2.63
CA ALA A 195 9.78 5.25 -2.92
C ALA A 195 8.30 5.11 -3.32
N ASN A 196 7.48 6.02 -2.83
CA ASN A 196 6.05 6.11 -3.19
C ASN A 196 5.86 6.88 -4.48
N ALA A 197 6.69 7.90 -4.72
CA ALA A 197 6.84 8.61 -5.97
C ALA A 197 8.27 9.15 -6.15
N VAL A 198 8.69 9.37 -7.40
CA VAL A 198 9.89 10.15 -7.73
C VAL A 198 9.49 11.24 -8.73
N ILE A 199 9.80 12.50 -8.41
CA ILE A 199 9.30 13.66 -9.14
C ILE A 199 10.27 13.98 -10.27
N ALA A 200 9.81 13.91 -11.53
CA ALA A 200 10.66 14.10 -12.71
C ALA A 200 11.18 15.55 -12.83
N SER A 201 10.33 16.54 -12.59
CA SER A 201 10.69 17.97 -12.70
C SER A 201 11.85 18.36 -11.78
N SER A 202 11.83 17.87 -10.54
CA SER A 202 12.74 18.32 -9.49
C SER A 202 13.73 17.27 -9.05
N GLY A 203 13.58 15.99 -9.39
CA GLY A 203 14.45 14.91 -8.91
C GLY A 203 14.23 14.54 -7.45
N ARG A 204 13.17 15.06 -6.79
CA ARG A 204 12.86 14.76 -5.39
C ARG A 204 12.17 13.41 -5.24
N ILE A 205 12.44 12.73 -4.15
CA ILE A 205 11.96 11.38 -3.83
C ILE A 205 10.94 11.50 -2.70
N VAL A 206 9.74 10.94 -2.91
CA VAL A 206 8.67 10.93 -1.93
C VAL A 206 8.59 9.56 -1.26
N ILE A 207 8.72 9.53 0.06
CA ILE A 207 8.65 8.32 0.88
C ILE A 207 7.69 8.57 2.03
N VAL A 208 6.75 7.65 2.25
CA VAL A 208 5.76 7.76 3.33
C VAL A 208 6.00 6.69 4.38
N GLU A 209 5.82 7.04 5.65
CA GLU A 209 5.93 6.10 6.77
C GLU A 209 5.10 6.57 7.98
N ASN A 210 4.98 5.70 9.00
CA ASN A 210 4.28 6.06 10.24
C ASN A 210 5.15 6.01 11.50
N GLU A 211 6.29 5.32 11.45
CA GLU A 211 7.03 4.90 12.65
C GLU A 211 8.22 5.81 12.97
N GLY A 212 8.81 6.46 11.98
CA GLY A 212 10.03 7.26 12.03
C GLY A 212 11.30 6.47 11.60
N ASN A 213 11.17 5.21 11.19
CA ASN A 213 12.29 4.35 10.81
C ASN A 213 12.88 4.73 9.44
N VAL A 214 12.07 5.22 8.49
CA VAL A 214 12.59 5.74 7.21
C VAL A 214 13.41 6.99 7.46
N ALA A 215 12.97 7.87 8.36
CA ALA A 215 13.73 9.04 8.75
C ALA A 215 15.12 8.68 9.28
N LEU A 216 15.29 7.59 10.04
CA LEU A 216 16.61 7.07 10.43
C LEU A 216 17.43 6.65 9.20
N GLY A 217 16.84 5.85 8.30
CA GLY A 217 17.49 5.36 7.08
C GLY A 217 17.93 6.46 6.11
N VAL A 218 17.12 7.51 5.92
CA VAL A 218 17.46 8.63 5.03
C VAL A 218 18.55 9.50 5.65
N SER A 219 18.59 9.61 6.98
CA SER A 219 19.41 10.60 7.65
C SER A 219 20.70 10.09 8.26
N HIS A 220 20.82 8.83 8.69
CA HIS A 220 22.01 8.37 9.44
C HIS A 220 23.14 7.84 8.55
N PRO A 221 22.92 6.86 7.65
CA PRO A 221 24.01 6.21 6.95
C PRO A 221 24.66 7.11 5.89
N LYS A 222 25.93 6.86 5.60
CA LYS A 222 26.70 7.57 4.56
C LYS A 222 26.31 7.15 3.14
N LEU A 223 25.62 6.03 2.98
CA LEU A 223 25.10 5.55 1.70
C LEU A 223 23.60 5.30 1.82
N HIS A 224 22.82 5.96 0.96
CA HIS A 224 21.37 5.78 0.84
C HIS A 224 21.01 5.28 -0.56
N ILE A 225 20.38 4.11 -0.63
CA ILE A 225 19.96 3.48 -1.90
C ILE A 225 18.44 3.38 -1.91
N VAL A 226 17.80 4.06 -2.86
CA VAL A 226 16.36 3.93 -3.11
C VAL A 226 16.15 2.86 -4.17
N VAL A 227 15.34 1.84 -3.89
CA VAL A 227 14.97 0.79 -4.86
C VAL A 227 13.47 0.90 -5.15
N THR A 228 13.12 1.20 -6.40
CA THR A 228 11.72 1.46 -6.78
C THR A 228 11.40 0.97 -8.19
N GLY A 229 10.11 0.81 -8.47
CA GLY A 229 9.64 0.37 -9.78
C GLY A 229 9.70 1.50 -10.81
N LEU A 230 9.92 1.16 -12.07
CA LEU A 230 9.98 2.12 -13.19
C LEU A 230 8.74 3.03 -13.24
N GLU A 231 7.58 2.51 -12.84
CA GLU A 231 6.31 3.22 -12.88
C GLU A 231 6.17 4.29 -11.81
N LYS A 232 7.02 4.32 -10.77
CA LYS A 232 6.84 5.22 -9.61
C LYS A 232 7.17 6.69 -9.89
N VAL A 233 7.54 7.04 -11.11
CA VAL A 233 7.76 8.43 -11.51
C VAL A 233 6.43 9.20 -11.63
N VAL A 234 6.44 10.48 -11.28
CA VAL A 234 5.37 11.46 -11.51
C VAL A 234 5.98 12.72 -12.13
N ALA A 235 5.16 13.53 -12.82
CA ALA A 235 5.65 14.69 -13.57
C ALA A 235 6.26 15.76 -12.64
N ASP A 236 5.50 16.18 -11.62
CA ASP A 236 5.82 17.31 -10.76
C ASP A 236 5.29 17.10 -9.32
N GLU A 237 5.49 18.12 -8.50
CA GLU A 237 5.05 18.21 -7.12
C GLU A 237 3.54 18.12 -6.97
N ALA A 238 2.78 18.76 -7.86
CA ALA A 238 1.33 18.74 -7.83
C ALA A 238 0.81 17.31 -8.07
N ALA A 239 1.40 16.60 -9.03
CA ALA A 239 1.11 15.19 -9.28
C ALA A 239 1.47 14.31 -8.07
N ALA A 240 2.57 14.58 -7.36
CA ALA A 240 2.93 13.87 -6.15
C ALA A 240 1.92 14.12 -5.01
N LEU A 241 1.53 15.37 -4.77
CA LEU A 241 0.54 15.75 -3.76
C LEU A 241 -0.84 15.15 -4.09
N ALA A 242 -1.25 15.17 -5.35
CA ALA A 242 -2.49 14.53 -5.80
C ALA A 242 -2.52 13.03 -5.44
N VAL A 243 -1.40 12.32 -5.60
CA VAL A 243 -1.29 10.91 -5.17
C VAL A 243 -1.38 10.78 -3.65
N LEU A 244 -0.69 11.64 -2.90
CA LEU A 244 -0.68 11.61 -1.43
C LEU A 244 -2.08 11.83 -0.84
N GLN A 245 -2.88 12.73 -1.43
CA GLN A 245 -4.27 13.02 -1.00
C GLN A 245 -5.16 11.79 -0.94
N VAL A 246 -4.93 10.79 -1.80
CA VAL A 246 -5.78 9.60 -1.86
C VAL A 246 -5.08 8.36 -1.30
N LEU A 247 -3.77 8.39 -1.09
CA LEU A 247 -2.99 7.21 -0.72
C LEU A 247 -3.42 6.63 0.64
N ALA A 248 -3.23 7.42 1.71
CA ALA A 248 -3.54 6.98 3.07
C ALA A 248 -5.06 6.90 3.35
N PRO A 249 -5.89 7.84 2.86
CA PRO A 249 -7.34 7.78 3.06
C PRO A 249 -7.98 6.53 2.45
N SER A 250 -7.50 6.06 1.30
CA SER A 250 -8.03 4.84 0.66
C SER A 250 -7.61 3.53 1.32
N ALA A 251 -6.51 3.57 2.08
CA ALA A 251 -5.79 2.39 2.53
C ALA A 251 -6.03 2.09 4.00
N THR A 252 -5.67 3.07 4.84
CA THR A 252 -5.61 2.95 6.30
C THR A 252 -6.59 3.90 6.98
N ALA A 253 -7.47 4.56 6.20
CA ALA A 253 -8.38 5.61 6.66
C ALA A 253 -7.69 6.76 7.41
N GLN A 254 -6.38 6.93 7.19
CA GLN A 254 -5.63 8.05 7.76
C GLN A 254 -5.69 9.23 6.80
N PRO A 255 -5.77 10.48 7.29
CA PRO A 255 -5.76 11.66 6.41
C PRO A 255 -4.46 11.75 5.58
N LEU A 256 -3.32 11.52 6.23
CA LEU A 256 -1.99 11.26 5.66
C LEU A 256 -1.25 10.30 6.59
N THR A 257 -0.13 9.73 6.13
CA THR A 257 0.79 8.98 7.01
C THR A 257 1.47 9.91 8.00
N ALA A 258 1.95 9.40 9.14
CA ALA A 258 2.53 10.26 10.18
C ALA A 258 3.73 11.09 9.67
N PHE A 259 4.53 10.51 8.78
CA PHE A 259 5.60 11.20 8.09
C PHE A 259 5.47 11.02 6.58
N THR A 260 5.58 12.12 5.84
CA THR A 260 5.82 12.11 4.39
C THR A 260 7.09 12.89 4.10
N HIS A 261 8.14 12.17 3.71
CA HIS A 261 9.42 12.74 3.36
C HIS A 261 9.41 13.14 1.88
N VAL A 262 9.80 14.38 1.61
CA VAL A 262 10.21 14.83 0.28
C VAL A 262 11.70 15.08 0.36
N VAL A 263 12.48 14.16 -0.20
CA VAL A 263 13.94 14.13 -0.08
C VAL A 263 14.54 14.62 -1.39
N GLY A 264 15.40 15.64 -1.33
CA GLY A 264 16.15 16.18 -2.45
C GLY A 264 17.60 15.76 -2.41
N ASP A 265 18.45 16.67 -1.93
CA ASP A 265 19.91 16.58 -2.03
C ASP A 265 20.48 15.61 -0.97
N PRO A 266 21.56 14.87 -1.28
CA PRO A 266 22.27 14.08 -0.28
C PRO A 266 22.73 14.96 0.88
N LEU A 267 22.70 14.42 2.11
CA LEU A 267 23.31 15.12 3.25
C LEU A 267 24.82 15.31 3.02
N PRO A 268 25.46 16.31 3.64
CA PRO A 268 26.91 16.47 3.55
C PRO A 268 27.66 15.17 3.85
N GLY A 269 28.47 14.70 2.89
CA GLY A 269 29.23 13.45 2.99
C GLY A 269 28.42 12.16 2.78
N GLN A 270 27.12 12.26 2.43
CA GLN A 270 26.29 11.12 2.05
C GLN A 270 26.28 10.93 0.53
N GLU A 271 26.37 9.68 0.08
CA GLU A 271 26.11 9.28 -1.30
C GLU A 271 24.67 8.76 -1.44
N ARG A 272 23.96 9.17 -2.49
CA ARG A 272 22.59 8.74 -2.75
C ARG A 272 22.39 8.18 -4.15
N HIS A 273 21.68 7.07 -4.24
CA HIS A 273 21.38 6.36 -5.47
C HIS A 273 19.88 6.07 -5.57
N VAL A 274 19.36 6.07 -6.80
CA VAL A 274 18.03 5.54 -7.11
C VAL A 274 18.16 4.43 -8.15
N VAL A 275 17.72 3.23 -7.81
CA VAL A 275 17.69 2.05 -8.68
C VAL A 275 16.26 1.80 -9.12
N PHE A 276 15.97 2.12 -10.38
CA PHE A 276 14.70 1.86 -11.03
C PHE A 276 14.68 0.45 -11.61
N VAL A 277 13.68 -0.32 -11.21
CA VAL A 277 13.49 -1.72 -11.64
C VAL A 277 12.35 -1.78 -12.64
N ASP A 278 12.67 -2.20 -13.87
CA ASP A 278 11.68 -2.49 -14.91
C ASP A 278 11.01 -3.85 -14.63
N ASN A 279 11.77 -4.94 -14.75
CA ASN A 279 11.31 -6.31 -14.49
C ASN A 279 9.96 -6.65 -15.15
N GLY A 280 9.77 -6.20 -16.40
CA GLY A 280 8.58 -6.45 -17.22
C GLY A 280 7.55 -5.31 -17.25
N ARG A 281 7.77 -4.21 -16.52
CA ARG A 281 6.91 -3.03 -16.51
C ARG A 281 6.87 -2.31 -17.86
N SER A 282 7.97 -2.22 -18.59
CA SER A 282 8.00 -1.65 -19.94
C SER A 282 7.09 -2.45 -20.90
N THR A 283 7.07 -3.78 -20.78
CA THR A 283 6.16 -4.63 -21.56
C THR A 283 4.69 -4.38 -21.17
N ILE A 284 4.40 -4.27 -19.87
CA ILE A 284 3.05 -3.93 -19.39
C ILE A 284 2.63 -2.55 -19.91
N ALA A 285 3.53 -1.57 -19.92
CA ALA A 285 3.26 -0.21 -20.41
C ALA A 285 2.91 -0.19 -21.90
N ALA A 286 3.57 -1.04 -22.70
CA ALA A 286 3.31 -1.17 -24.13
C ALA A 286 1.93 -1.80 -24.42
N GLU A 287 1.45 -2.72 -23.58
CA GLU A 287 0.17 -3.41 -23.75
C GLU A 287 -1.02 -2.56 -23.28
N ALA A 288 -1.76 -1.95 -24.21
CA ALA A 288 -2.89 -1.05 -23.90
C ALA A 288 -3.91 -1.62 -22.90
N ARG A 289 -4.22 -2.92 -22.99
CA ARG A 289 -5.13 -3.64 -22.08
C ARG A 289 -4.66 -3.72 -20.63
N TYR A 290 -3.35 -3.62 -20.38
CA TYR A 290 -2.74 -3.77 -19.04
C TYR A 290 -2.00 -2.53 -18.56
N ARG A 291 -1.70 -1.56 -19.44
CA ARG A 291 -0.97 -0.32 -19.14
C ARG A 291 -1.44 0.36 -17.86
N ASP A 292 -2.76 0.47 -17.72
CA ASP A 292 -3.41 1.12 -16.58
C ASP A 292 -3.06 0.53 -15.22
N LEU A 293 -2.58 -0.73 -15.16
CA LEU A 293 -2.08 -1.36 -13.95
C LEU A 293 -0.93 -0.59 -13.32
N LEU A 294 -0.08 0.05 -14.14
CA LEU A 294 1.09 0.81 -13.70
C LEU A 294 0.72 2.14 -13.02
N ARG A 295 -0.56 2.53 -13.06
CA ARG A 295 -1.05 3.67 -12.27
C ARG A 295 -1.05 3.36 -10.76
N CYS A 296 -0.95 2.09 -10.38
CA CYS A 296 -1.11 1.63 -9.00
C CYS A 296 -0.18 2.35 -8.01
N ILE A 297 -0.79 2.99 -7.01
CA ILE A 297 -0.09 3.68 -5.93
C ILE A 297 0.22 2.76 -4.73
N ARG A 298 -0.10 1.46 -4.83
CA ARG A 298 0.12 0.45 -3.79
C ARG A 298 -0.60 0.73 -2.45
N CYS A 299 -1.81 1.30 -2.52
CA CYS A 299 -2.60 1.61 -1.33
C CYS A 299 -3.22 0.37 -0.64
N GLY A 300 -3.45 -0.74 -1.35
CA GLY A 300 -4.10 -1.92 -0.78
C GLY A 300 -5.64 -1.84 -0.68
N ALA A 301 -6.29 -0.74 -1.08
CA ALA A 301 -7.74 -0.59 -1.06
C ALA A 301 -8.49 -1.75 -1.75
N CYS A 302 -7.96 -2.23 -2.89
CA CYS A 302 -8.52 -3.37 -3.61
C CYS A 302 -8.49 -4.68 -2.81
N MET A 303 -7.54 -4.84 -1.88
CA MET A 303 -7.41 -6.00 -1.00
C MET A 303 -8.44 -5.93 0.12
N ASN A 304 -8.56 -4.75 0.76
CA ASN A 304 -9.53 -4.48 1.81
C ASN A 304 -10.97 -4.79 1.37
N ALA A 305 -11.32 -4.42 0.13
CA ALA A 305 -12.65 -4.60 -0.41
C ALA A 305 -12.91 -5.97 -1.06
N CYS A 306 -11.90 -6.85 -1.17
CA CYS A 306 -12.02 -8.10 -1.88
C CYS A 306 -12.61 -9.22 -1.00
N PRO A 307 -13.76 -9.82 -1.38
CA PRO A 307 -14.33 -10.92 -0.60
C PRO A 307 -13.47 -12.18 -0.61
N VAL A 308 -12.77 -12.46 -1.73
CA VAL A 308 -11.86 -13.62 -1.83
C VAL A 308 -10.66 -13.44 -0.89
N TYR A 309 -10.03 -12.26 -0.91
CA TYR A 309 -8.89 -11.96 -0.04
C TYR A 309 -9.26 -12.07 1.44
N ARG A 310 -10.45 -11.58 1.82
CA ARG A 310 -10.95 -11.65 3.19
C ARG A 310 -11.09 -13.08 3.72
N VAL A 311 -11.41 -14.04 2.85
CA VAL A 311 -11.59 -15.45 3.23
C VAL A 311 -10.29 -16.24 3.10
N ALA A 312 -9.54 -16.05 2.01
CA ALA A 312 -8.34 -16.83 1.71
C ALA A 312 -7.08 -16.27 2.39
N GLY A 313 -7.06 -15.01 2.78
CA GLY A 313 -5.86 -14.31 3.25
C GLY A 313 -4.84 -14.04 2.14
N GLY A 314 -3.83 -13.25 2.47
CA GLY A 314 -2.81 -12.83 1.50
C GLY A 314 -1.79 -13.90 1.13
N LEU A 315 -1.43 -14.77 2.07
CA LEU A 315 -0.44 -15.84 1.85
C LEU A 315 -0.90 -16.85 0.80
N SER A 316 -2.21 -17.04 0.66
CA SER A 316 -2.82 -17.91 -0.36
C SER A 316 -2.45 -17.55 -1.79
N TYR A 317 -2.09 -16.29 -2.06
CA TYR A 317 -1.67 -15.85 -3.38
C TYR A 317 -0.28 -16.38 -3.76
N GLY A 318 0.60 -16.67 -2.79
CA GLY A 318 1.94 -17.24 -3.05
C GLY A 318 2.88 -16.32 -3.84
N SER A 319 2.57 -15.02 -3.91
CA SER A 319 3.34 -13.97 -4.56
C SER A 319 3.57 -12.83 -3.58
N VAL A 320 4.67 -12.10 -3.74
CA VAL A 320 4.93 -10.82 -3.05
C VAL A 320 3.76 -9.84 -3.28
N TYR A 321 3.12 -9.91 -4.44
CA TYR A 321 1.91 -9.15 -4.72
C TYR A 321 0.67 -10.04 -4.55
N MET A 322 -0.17 -9.71 -3.58
CA MET A 322 -1.40 -10.43 -3.26
C MET A 322 -2.67 -9.62 -3.59
N GLY A 323 -3.83 -10.26 -3.40
CA GLY A 323 -5.14 -9.67 -3.65
C GLY A 323 -5.40 -9.38 -5.13
N PRO A 324 -6.44 -8.59 -5.47
CA PRO A 324 -6.81 -8.32 -6.86
C PRO A 324 -5.70 -7.69 -7.70
N VAL A 325 -4.92 -6.76 -7.14
CA VAL A 325 -3.78 -6.16 -7.86
C VAL A 325 -2.67 -7.19 -8.13
N GLY A 326 -2.38 -8.04 -7.15
CA GLY A 326 -1.38 -9.10 -7.28
C GLY A 326 -1.78 -10.20 -8.26
N ALA A 327 -3.08 -10.50 -8.32
CA ALA A 327 -3.64 -11.46 -9.26
C ALA A 327 -3.55 -11.02 -10.73
N VAL A 328 -3.43 -9.71 -10.99
CA VAL A 328 -3.14 -9.17 -12.32
C VAL A 328 -1.64 -9.00 -12.53
N LEU A 329 -0.95 -8.37 -11.57
CA LEU A 329 0.45 -7.98 -11.73
C LEU A 329 1.41 -9.16 -11.77
N SER A 330 1.25 -10.14 -10.88
CA SER A 330 2.20 -11.26 -10.77
C SER A 330 2.34 -12.06 -12.07
N PRO A 331 1.27 -12.50 -12.75
CA PRO A 331 1.42 -13.20 -14.02
C PRO A 331 1.98 -12.31 -15.15
N LEU A 332 1.86 -10.98 -15.05
CA LEU A 332 2.40 -10.05 -16.04
C LEU A 332 3.89 -9.77 -15.84
N LEU A 333 4.37 -9.70 -14.59
CA LEU A 333 5.80 -9.59 -14.25
C LEU A 333 6.53 -10.93 -14.47
N TRP A 334 5.91 -12.04 -14.07
CA TRP A 334 6.47 -13.39 -14.19
C TRP A 334 5.65 -14.25 -15.15
N ARG A 335 5.98 -14.12 -16.44
CA ARG A 335 5.29 -14.81 -17.56
C ARG A 335 5.70 -16.28 -17.75
N ASP A 336 6.48 -16.83 -16.82
CA ASP A 336 6.88 -18.24 -16.78
C ASP A 336 5.73 -19.20 -16.40
N GLY A 337 4.56 -18.65 -16.07
CA GLY A 337 3.34 -19.41 -15.78
C GLY A 337 3.17 -19.77 -14.29
N ARG A 338 4.13 -19.44 -13.42
CA ARG A 338 4.05 -19.80 -11.99
C ARG A 338 2.86 -19.20 -11.23
N TYR A 339 2.26 -18.14 -11.79
CA TYR A 339 1.10 -17.43 -11.27
C TYR A 339 -0.10 -17.43 -12.22
N ALA A 340 -0.13 -18.35 -13.19
CA ALA A 340 -1.19 -18.43 -14.20
C ALA A 340 -2.58 -18.74 -13.64
N ASP A 341 -2.65 -19.22 -12.39
CA ASP A 341 -3.87 -19.54 -11.66
C ASP A 341 -4.46 -18.33 -10.91
N LEU A 342 -3.67 -17.30 -10.60
CA LEU A 342 -4.13 -16.14 -9.83
C LEU A 342 -5.26 -15.35 -10.49
N PRO A 343 -5.35 -15.21 -11.83
CA PRO A 343 -6.52 -14.57 -12.46
C PRO A 343 -7.85 -15.21 -12.07
N PHE A 344 -7.85 -16.50 -11.69
CA PHE A 344 -9.02 -17.24 -11.23
C PHE A 344 -9.33 -17.05 -9.73
N ALA A 345 -8.45 -16.41 -8.97
CA ALA A 345 -8.63 -16.04 -7.57
C ALA A 345 -9.55 -14.80 -7.38
N SER A 346 -10.67 -14.78 -8.10
CA SER A 346 -11.60 -13.65 -8.12
C SER A 346 -13.02 -14.08 -8.50
N SER A 347 -14.01 -13.53 -7.79
CA SER A 347 -15.43 -13.62 -8.15
C SER A 347 -15.82 -12.64 -9.27
N LEU A 348 -14.91 -11.78 -9.72
CA LEU A 348 -15.15 -10.73 -10.72
C LEU A 348 -16.24 -9.71 -10.35
N CYS A 349 -16.53 -9.55 -9.05
CA CYS A 349 -17.58 -8.63 -8.55
C CYS A 349 -17.33 -7.13 -8.82
N GLY A 350 -16.18 -6.72 -9.35
CA GLY A 350 -15.89 -5.32 -9.70
C GLY A 350 -15.55 -4.37 -8.54
N ARG A 351 -15.73 -4.78 -7.28
CA ARG A 351 -15.49 -3.91 -6.11
C ARG A 351 -14.08 -3.31 -6.05
N CYS A 352 -13.06 -4.06 -6.47
CA CYS A 352 -11.68 -3.59 -6.53
C CYS A 352 -11.48 -2.39 -7.46
N THR A 353 -12.31 -2.24 -8.49
CA THR A 353 -12.30 -1.10 -9.41
C THR A 353 -13.05 0.08 -8.83
N GLU A 354 -14.21 -0.16 -8.23
CA GLU A 354 -15.01 0.88 -7.58
C GLU A 354 -14.22 1.63 -6.50
N VAL A 355 -13.49 0.91 -5.65
CA VAL A 355 -12.69 1.48 -4.56
C VAL A 355 -11.31 1.97 -4.99
N CYS A 356 -10.90 1.77 -6.25
CA CYS A 356 -9.57 2.16 -6.68
C CYS A 356 -9.47 3.71 -6.72
N PRO A 357 -8.54 4.33 -5.96
CA PRO A 357 -8.41 5.78 -5.96
C PRO A 357 -7.82 6.35 -7.26
N VAL A 358 -7.20 5.50 -8.07
CA VAL A 358 -6.56 5.86 -9.35
C VAL A 358 -7.20 5.14 -10.55
N GLY A 359 -8.44 4.68 -10.38
CA GLY A 359 -9.31 4.26 -11.49
C GLY A 359 -8.88 3.01 -12.26
N ILE A 360 -8.22 2.03 -11.63
CA ILE A 360 -7.72 0.81 -12.32
C ILE A 360 -8.84 -0.24 -12.46
N PRO A 361 -9.17 -0.69 -13.68
CA PRO A 361 -10.21 -1.68 -13.93
C PRO A 361 -9.73 -3.13 -13.71
N LEU A 362 -9.22 -3.46 -12.51
CA LEU A 362 -8.64 -4.78 -12.19
C LEU A 362 -9.55 -5.96 -12.56
N HIS A 363 -10.86 -5.88 -12.33
CA HIS A 363 -11.78 -6.97 -12.68
C HIS A 363 -11.82 -7.26 -14.20
N ARG A 364 -11.66 -6.24 -15.04
CA ARG A 364 -11.57 -6.41 -16.50
C ARG A 364 -10.23 -7.02 -16.89
N MET A 365 -9.13 -6.53 -16.31
CA MET A 365 -7.80 -7.10 -16.56
C MET A 365 -7.69 -8.57 -16.13
N LEU A 366 -8.39 -8.99 -15.06
CA LEU A 366 -8.49 -10.40 -14.68
C LEU A 366 -9.25 -11.22 -15.73
N LEU A 367 -10.28 -10.67 -16.36
CA LEU A 367 -10.98 -11.31 -17.47
C LEU A 367 -10.08 -11.44 -18.71
N GLU A 368 -9.34 -10.39 -19.05
CA GLU A 368 -8.35 -10.42 -20.15
C GLU A 368 -7.29 -11.51 -19.93
N LEU A 369 -6.75 -11.63 -18.71
CA LEU A 369 -5.78 -12.68 -18.38
C LEU A 369 -6.39 -14.09 -18.45
N ARG A 370 -7.68 -14.25 -18.12
CA ARG A 370 -8.39 -15.53 -18.31
C ARG A 370 -8.61 -15.84 -19.79
N ALA A 371 -8.91 -14.84 -20.61
CA ALA A 371 -9.02 -14.98 -22.06
C ALA A 371 -7.68 -15.39 -22.67
N ASP A 372 -6.59 -14.72 -22.29
CA ASP A 372 -5.22 -15.07 -22.68
C ASP A 372 -4.89 -16.53 -22.33
N ALA A 373 -5.28 -16.98 -21.12
CA ALA A 373 -5.07 -18.35 -20.70
C ALA A 373 -5.88 -19.36 -21.54
N ALA A 374 -7.09 -19.00 -21.96
CA ALA A 374 -7.92 -19.84 -22.82
C ALA A 374 -7.36 -19.94 -24.25
N GLU A 375 -6.98 -18.80 -24.83
CA GLU A 375 -6.41 -18.72 -26.18
C GLU A 375 -5.05 -19.43 -26.30
N SER A 376 -4.21 -19.28 -25.27
CA SER A 376 -2.90 -19.95 -25.20
C SER A 376 -2.97 -21.42 -24.77
N GLY A 377 -4.18 -21.98 -24.56
CA GLY A 377 -4.36 -23.38 -24.18
C GLY A 377 -3.87 -23.72 -22.76
N ARG A 378 -3.69 -22.73 -21.89
CA ARG A 378 -3.22 -22.86 -20.50
C ARG A 378 -4.32 -23.14 -19.48
N THR A 379 -5.56 -23.37 -19.94
CA THR A 379 -6.67 -23.86 -19.12
C THR A 379 -6.58 -25.38 -18.85
N PRO A 380 -7.41 -25.97 -17.98
CA PRO A 380 -7.52 -27.42 -17.87
C PRO A 380 -8.05 -28.07 -19.16
N THR A 381 -7.49 -29.22 -19.56
CA THR A 381 -7.91 -29.98 -20.76
C THR A 381 -9.38 -30.39 -20.72
N ALA A 382 -9.85 -30.85 -19.55
CA ALA A 382 -11.24 -31.23 -19.33
C ALA A 382 -12.20 -30.03 -19.52
N GLU A 383 -11.80 -28.84 -19.08
CA GLU A 383 -12.59 -27.62 -19.26
C GLU A 383 -12.68 -27.26 -20.75
N ARG A 384 -11.55 -27.28 -21.49
CA ARG A 384 -11.57 -27.03 -22.93
C ARG A 384 -12.47 -28.02 -23.68
N PHE A 385 -12.40 -29.29 -23.33
CA PHE A 385 -13.27 -30.31 -23.93
C PHE A 385 -14.74 -30.02 -23.63
N ALA A 386 -15.07 -29.70 -22.37
CA ALA A 386 -16.44 -29.34 -21.98
C ALA A 386 -16.97 -28.14 -22.76
N TRP A 387 -16.17 -27.08 -22.92
CA TRP A 387 -16.56 -25.91 -23.71
C TRP A 387 -16.71 -26.21 -25.19
N ARG A 388 -15.82 -27.02 -25.78
CA ARG A 388 -15.95 -27.47 -27.19
C ARG A 388 -17.20 -28.31 -27.40
N ALA A 389 -17.48 -29.26 -26.49
CA ALA A 389 -18.68 -30.08 -26.54
C ALA A 389 -19.94 -29.23 -26.39
N TRP A 390 -19.93 -28.26 -25.47
CA TRP A 390 -21.02 -27.30 -25.31
C TRP A 390 -21.22 -26.46 -26.57
N ALA A 391 -20.16 -25.88 -27.13
CA ALA A 391 -20.23 -25.09 -28.36
C ALA A 391 -20.74 -25.90 -29.55
N ALA A 392 -20.35 -27.17 -29.67
CA ALA A 392 -20.86 -28.07 -30.71
C ALA A 392 -22.36 -28.40 -30.51
N ALA A 393 -22.79 -28.62 -29.27
CA ALA A 393 -24.18 -28.94 -28.94
C ALA A 393 -25.12 -27.72 -29.08
N PHE A 394 -24.63 -26.53 -28.77
CA PHE A 394 -25.43 -25.29 -28.73
C PHE A 394 -25.20 -24.35 -29.93
N GLY A 395 -24.22 -24.61 -30.78
CA GLY A 395 -23.94 -23.85 -32.00
C GLY A 395 -24.85 -24.19 -33.18
N GLY A 396 -25.00 -23.25 -34.12
CA GLY A 396 -25.61 -23.49 -35.44
C GLY A 396 -27.08 -23.95 -35.43
N GLY A 397 -27.90 -23.46 -34.50
CA GLY A 397 -29.34 -23.78 -34.42
C GLY A 397 -29.70 -25.07 -33.64
N ARG A 398 -28.70 -25.87 -33.23
CA ARG A 398 -28.88 -27.14 -32.51
C ARG A 398 -29.23 -26.98 -31.03
N GLY A 399 -29.10 -25.77 -30.47
CA GLY A 399 -29.37 -25.50 -29.05
C GLY A 399 -30.78 -25.91 -28.59
N ARG A 400 -31.81 -25.77 -29.44
CA ARG A 400 -33.18 -26.22 -29.11
C ARG A 400 -33.27 -27.74 -28.95
N MET A 401 -32.60 -28.49 -29.83
CA MET A 401 -32.51 -29.96 -29.73
C MET A 401 -31.68 -30.39 -28.53
N ALA A 402 -30.56 -29.72 -28.25
CA ALA A 402 -29.74 -30.00 -27.07
C ALA A 402 -30.52 -29.77 -25.77
N VAL A 403 -31.30 -28.69 -25.67
CA VAL A 403 -32.19 -28.42 -24.53
C VAL A 403 -33.31 -29.48 -24.42
N ALA A 404 -33.93 -29.86 -25.54
CA ALA A 404 -34.98 -30.88 -25.55
C ALA A 404 -34.44 -32.26 -25.13
N ALA A 405 -33.29 -32.67 -25.66
CA ALA A 405 -32.59 -33.89 -25.28
C ALA A 405 -32.15 -33.86 -23.82
N GLY A 406 -31.64 -32.72 -23.33
CA GLY A 406 -31.27 -32.52 -21.93
C GLY A 406 -32.47 -32.64 -20.98
N ARG A 407 -33.63 -32.06 -21.34
CA ARG A 407 -34.89 -32.22 -20.58
C ARG A 407 -35.37 -33.66 -20.55
N TRP A 408 -35.29 -34.36 -21.69
CA TRP A 408 -35.65 -35.77 -21.78
C TRP A 408 -34.72 -36.64 -20.92
N LEU A 409 -33.41 -36.45 -21.05
CA LEU A 409 -32.40 -37.15 -20.24
C LEU A 409 -32.57 -36.87 -18.75
N TRP A 410 -32.85 -35.62 -18.37
CA TRP A 410 -33.11 -35.25 -16.98
C TRP A 410 -34.36 -35.95 -16.42
N ARG A 411 -35.43 -36.07 -17.21
CA ARG A 411 -36.64 -36.83 -16.84
C ARG A 411 -36.38 -38.33 -16.76
N ALA A 412 -35.58 -38.88 -17.68
CA ALA A 412 -35.24 -40.30 -17.74
C ALA A 412 -34.29 -40.74 -16.61
N MET A 413 -33.39 -39.85 -16.15
CA MET A 413 -32.48 -40.12 -15.03
C MET A 413 -33.08 -39.79 -13.65
N ARG A 414 -34.28 -39.20 -13.60
CA ARG A 414 -35.01 -38.88 -12.37
C ARG A 414 -35.14 -40.08 -11.39
N PRO A 415 -35.45 -41.33 -11.82
CA PRO A 415 -35.52 -42.47 -10.91
C PRO A 415 -34.16 -42.97 -10.39
N LEU A 416 -33.05 -42.63 -11.05
CA LEU A 416 -31.68 -43.04 -10.64
C LEU A 416 -31.05 -42.07 -9.62
N ARG A 417 -31.63 -40.87 -9.45
CA ARG A 417 -31.17 -39.89 -8.46
C ARG A 417 -31.90 -40.11 -7.14
N ARG A 418 -31.32 -40.91 -6.23
CA ARG A 418 -31.68 -40.83 -4.81
C ARG A 418 -31.29 -39.45 -4.27
N PRO A 419 -32.17 -38.72 -3.58
CA PRO A 419 -31.78 -37.48 -2.90
C PRO A 419 -30.72 -37.85 -1.85
N ARG A 420 -29.46 -37.49 -2.08
CA ARG A 420 -28.46 -37.51 -1.00
C ARG A 420 -28.72 -36.26 -0.19
N ALA A 421 -28.98 -36.43 1.11
CA ALA A 421 -29.23 -35.34 2.07
C ALA A 421 -28.05 -34.34 2.24
N ARG A 422 -26.96 -34.50 1.46
CA ARG A 422 -25.77 -33.64 1.42
C ARG A 422 -25.21 -33.53 -0.01
N ASP A 423 -26.07 -33.23 -1.00
CA ASP A 423 -25.60 -32.85 -2.34
C ASP A 423 -25.11 -31.38 -2.29
N PRO A 424 -23.82 -31.08 -2.50
CA PRO A 424 -23.29 -29.70 -2.46
C PRO A 424 -23.83 -28.80 -3.58
N ARG A 425 -24.63 -29.33 -4.52
CA ARG A 425 -25.40 -28.56 -5.52
C ARG A 425 -26.82 -28.23 -5.08
N VAL A 426 -27.31 -28.89 -4.04
CA VAL A 426 -28.51 -28.47 -3.33
C VAL A 426 -28.02 -27.40 -2.38
N LEU A 427 -28.22 -26.14 -2.74
CA LEU A 427 -28.11 -25.05 -1.78
C LEU A 427 -28.86 -25.51 -0.52
N PRO A 428 -28.32 -25.33 0.70
CA PRO A 428 -29.11 -25.54 1.90
C PRO A 428 -30.45 -24.84 1.70
N PRO A 429 -31.58 -25.40 2.19
CA PRO A 429 -32.83 -24.64 2.18
C PRO A 429 -32.46 -23.27 2.72
N LEU A 430 -32.67 -22.24 1.89
CA LEU A 430 -32.34 -20.89 2.28
C LEU A 430 -33.10 -20.69 3.58
N ASP A 431 -32.38 -20.63 4.70
CA ASP A 431 -32.98 -20.11 5.91
C ASP A 431 -33.55 -18.77 5.48
N PRO A 432 -34.82 -18.46 5.77
CA PRO A 432 -35.44 -17.21 5.40
C PRO A 432 -34.84 -16.08 6.26
N ILE A 433 -33.53 -15.84 6.14
CA ILE A 433 -32.88 -14.58 6.44
C ILE A 433 -33.48 -13.48 5.52
N HIS A 434 -34.07 -13.89 4.40
CA HIS A 434 -34.87 -13.04 3.53
C HIS A 434 -36.33 -13.51 3.46
N SER A 435 -37.15 -13.06 4.41
CA SER A 435 -38.61 -13.00 4.20
C SER A 435 -38.90 -12.28 2.88
N PRO A 436 -39.79 -12.78 2.01
CA PRO A 436 -40.29 -12.03 0.86
C PRO A 436 -40.96 -10.71 1.27
N ALA A 437 -41.47 -10.62 2.50
CA ALA A 437 -41.93 -9.36 3.11
C ALA A 437 -40.79 -8.36 3.44
N ARG A 438 -39.53 -8.79 3.39
CA ARG A 438 -38.32 -7.94 3.51
C ARG A 438 -37.63 -7.70 2.16
N LEU A 439 -38.04 -8.39 1.10
CA LEU A 439 -37.79 -7.92 -0.26
C LEU A 439 -38.74 -6.75 -0.48
N ALA A 440 -38.30 -5.56 -0.08
CA ALA A 440 -38.93 -4.36 -0.59
C ALA A 440 -38.96 -4.50 -2.12
N PRO A 441 -40.11 -4.27 -2.80
CA PRO A 441 -40.08 -4.06 -4.23
C PRO A 441 -38.98 -3.04 -4.47
N GLY A 442 -38.04 -3.35 -5.37
CA GLY A 442 -36.95 -2.45 -5.70
C GLY A 442 -37.57 -1.08 -5.85
N GLY A 443 -37.28 -0.19 -4.90
CA GLY A 443 -37.82 1.16 -4.94
C GLY A 443 -37.46 1.75 -6.29
N PRO A 444 -38.21 2.76 -6.78
CA PRO A 444 -37.73 3.54 -7.93
C PRO A 444 -36.26 3.83 -7.67
N ALA A 445 -35.39 3.49 -8.64
CA ALA A 445 -33.93 3.49 -8.49
C ALA A 445 -33.56 4.55 -7.48
N GLY A 446 -33.24 4.12 -6.26
CA GLY A 446 -33.09 5.04 -5.14
C GLY A 446 -32.19 6.15 -5.66
N GLU A 447 -32.67 7.39 -5.57
CA GLU A 447 -31.93 8.54 -6.06
C GLU A 447 -30.48 8.31 -5.68
N PRO A 448 -29.54 8.26 -6.66
CA PRO A 448 -28.15 7.93 -6.37
C PRO A 448 -27.80 8.72 -5.12
N PRO A 449 -27.20 8.07 -4.08
CA PRO A 449 -27.00 8.71 -2.79
C PRO A 449 -26.54 10.12 -3.09
N PRO A 450 -27.26 11.14 -2.58
CA PRO A 450 -27.10 12.51 -3.07
C PRO A 450 -25.63 12.76 -3.21
N ALA A 451 -25.20 13.17 -4.41
CA ALA A 451 -23.78 13.40 -4.70
C ALA A 451 -23.19 14.02 -3.44
N PRO A 452 -22.19 13.36 -2.81
CA PRO A 452 -21.74 13.75 -1.47
C PRO A 452 -21.62 15.25 -1.51
N PRO A 453 -22.30 15.97 -0.58
CA PRO A 453 -22.46 17.41 -0.69
C PRO A 453 -21.10 17.96 -1.06
N LEU A 454 -21.02 18.73 -2.15
CA LEU A 454 -19.77 19.33 -2.64
C LEU A 454 -18.99 19.73 -1.40
N LEU A 455 -17.93 18.97 -1.11
CA LEU A 455 -17.25 19.10 0.17
C LEU A 455 -16.75 20.52 0.17
N ARG A 456 -17.42 21.34 0.98
CA ARG A 456 -17.00 22.70 1.17
C ARG A 456 -15.57 22.60 1.70
N PRO A 457 -14.67 23.50 1.28
CA PRO A 457 -13.41 23.63 1.98
C PRO A 457 -13.68 23.61 3.49
N PRO A 458 -12.84 22.95 4.28
CA PRO A 458 -13.04 22.89 5.71
C PRO A 458 -13.07 24.32 6.27
N GLU A 459 -14.25 24.89 6.45
CA GLU A 459 -14.45 26.29 6.85
C GLU A 459 -15.14 26.34 8.21
N PRO A 460 -14.61 27.12 9.17
CA PRO A 460 -13.35 27.88 9.09
C PRO A 460 -12.09 27.00 9.08
N LEU A 461 -11.07 27.39 8.30
CA LEU A 461 -9.84 26.61 8.09
C LEU A 461 -9.08 26.35 9.39
N ILE A 462 -9.00 27.37 10.26
CA ILE A 462 -8.31 27.29 11.55
C ILE A 462 -9.01 26.26 12.45
N ASP A 463 -10.32 26.35 12.61
CA ASP A 463 -11.09 25.44 13.47
C ASP A 463 -11.00 24.00 12.99
N ALA A 464 -11.11 23.79 11.68
CA ALA A 464 -10.96 22.48 11.10
C ALA A 464 -9.54 21.92 11.28
N PHE A 465 -8.52 22.74 11.07
CA PHE A 465 -7.13 22.37 11.34
C PHE A 465 -6.94 21.95 12.80
N CYS A 466 -7.39 22.77 13.76
CA CYS A 466 -7.33 22.50 15.19
C CYS A 466 -8.02 21.18 15.55
N ALA A 467 -9.25 20.98 15.07
CA ALA A 467 -10.03 19.78 15.34
C ALA A 467 -9.33 18.51 14.79
N ARG A 468 -8.78 18.59 13.57
CA ARG A 468 -8.06 17.47 12.95
C ARG A 468 -6.73 17.18 13.65
N ALA A 469 -5.96 18.20 13.99
CA ALA A 469 -4.72 18.05 14.73
C ALA A 469 -4.95 17.44 16.12
N ALA A 470 -5.97 17.90 16.84
CA ALA A 470 -6.37 17.36 18.14
C ALA A 470 -6.83 15.90 18.04
N ALA A 471 -7.60 15.54 17.01
CA ALA A 471 -8.01 14.15 16.76
C ALA A 471 -6.82 13.21 16.49
N LEU A 472 -5.71 13.74 15.96
CA LEU A 472 -4.45 13.03 15.80
C LEU A 472 -3.59 13.00 17.08
N GLY A 473 -4.06 13.62 18.16
CA GLY A 473 -3.40 13.69 19.45
C GLY A 473 -2.34 14.77 19.58
N ALA A 474 -2.34 15.78 18.70
CA ALA A 474 -1.52 16.97 18.88
C ALA A 474 -2.16 17.92 19.90
N GLU A 475 -1.34 18.58 20.71
CA GLU A 475 -1.75 19.67 21.58
C GLU A 475 -1.72 20.98 20.79
N VAL A 476 -2.85 21.70 20.69
CA VAL A 476 -2.93 22.97 19.96
C VAL A 476 -3.13 24.11 20.96
N THR A 477 -2.27 25.12 20.91
CA THR A 477 -2.26 26.27 21.83
C THR A 477 -1.88 27.56 21.09
N GLU A 478 -2.20 28.72 21.64
CA GLU A 478 -1.75 30.03 21.12
C GLU A 478 -0.42 30.48 21.76
N THR A 479 -0.14 29.99 22.97
CA THR A 479 1.06 30.36 23.73
C THR A 479 1.77 29.11 24.24
N TYR A 480 3.09 29.17 24.29
CA TYR A 480 3.90 28.05 24.69
C TYR A 480 5.21 28.50 25.33
N ALA A 481 5.53 27.93 26.50
CA ALA A 481 6.79 28.14 27.20
C ALA A 481 7.73 26.95 26.91
N PRO A 482 8.89 27.17 26.25
CA PRO A 482 9.84 26.10 25.94
C PRO A 482 10.32 25.33 27.18
N GLN A 483 10.38 24.01 27.05
CA GLN A 483 10.90 23.10 28.07
C GLN A 483 12.23 22.46 27.62
N PRO A 484 13.08 22.02 28.56
CA PRO A 484 14.29 21.26 28.22
C PRO A 484 13.95 20.01 27.39
N GLY A 485 14.67 19.80 26.28
CA GLY A 485 14.46 18.67 25.36
C GLY A 485 13.41 18.92 24.27
N ASP A 486 12.79 20.11 24.24
CA ASP A 486 11.93 20.51 23.15
C ASP A 486 12.73 20.82 21.88
N ARG A 487 12.19 20.42 20.73
CA ARG A 487 12.62 20.91 19.42
C ARG A 487 11.58 21.86 18.87
N LEU A 488 11.90 23.15 18.88
CA LEU A 488 11.10 24.19 18.28
C LEU A 488 11.42 24.31 16.78
N VAL A 489 10.39 24.28 15.94
CA VAL A 489 10.48 24.46 14.47
C VAL A 489 9.33 25.33 13.96
N GLU A 490 9.51 25.96 12.81
CA GLU A 490 8.47 26.75 12.14
C GLU A 490 7.93 26.00 10.92
N ALA A 491 6.60 25.96 10.79
CA ALA A 491 5.95 25.36 9.64
C ALA A 491 5.92 26.35 8.46
N ALA A 492 6.28 25.86 7.28
CA ALA A 492 6.12 26.59 6.03
C ALA A 492 4.64 26.77 5.65
N ALA A 493 3.81 25.79 5.98
CA ALA A 493 2.35 25.79 5.83
C ALA A 493 1.71 24.70 6.70
N ALA A 494 0.39 24.71 6.83
CA ALA A 494 -0.38 23.67 7.48
C ALA A 494 -1.65 23.33 6.68
N VAL A 495 -2.22 22.14 6.87
CA VAL A 495 -3.35 21.63 6.06
C VAL A 495 -4.57 21.39 6.93
N ALA A 496 -5.63 22.16 6.71
CA ALA A 496 -6.86 22.10 7.49
C ALA A 496 -7.56 20.73 7.43
N ALA A 497 -7.73 20.15 6.23
CA ALA A 497 -8.44 18.88 6.06
C ALA A 497 -7.78 17.70 6.78
N THR A 498 -6.47 17.79 7.05
CA THR A 498 -5.67 16.68 7.58
C THR A 498 -5.05 16.95 8.95
N GLY A 499 -5.00 18.20 9.41
CA GLY A 499 -4.25 18.58 10.61
C GLY A 499 -2.74 18.45 10.44
N SER A 500 -2.24 18.46 9.20
CA SER A 500 -0.82 18.21 8.91
C SER A 500 -0.01 19.50 8.84
N LEU A 501 1.29 19.38 9.06
CA LEU A 501 2.26 20.47 9.13
C LEU A 501 3.34 20.25 8.08
N LEU A 502 3.61 21.25 7.25
CA LEU A 502 4.71 21.22 6.30
C LEU A 502 5.95 21.91 6.90
N LEU A 503 7.03 21.16 7.04
CA LEU A 503 8.35 21.66 7.41
C LEU A 503 9.27 21.65 6.18
N THR A 504 10.14 22.64 6.03
CA THR A 504 11.09 22.75 4.92
C THR A 504 12.47 23.17 5.41
N GLY A 505 13.52 22.88 4.62
CA GLY A 505 14.89 23.28 4.95
C GLY A 505 15.36 22.69 6.29
N GLU A 506 16.00 23.50 7.14
CA GLU A 506 16.47 23.05 8.47
C GLU A 506 15.34 22.60 9.41
N ALA A 507 14.12 23.14 9.24
CA ALA A 507 12.98 22.69 10.01
C ALA A 507 12.58 21.25 9.66
N ALA A 508 12.91 20.77 8.45
CA ALA A 508 12.69 19.39 8.03
C ALA A 508 13.82 18.44 8.46
N ASP A 509 14.75 18.86 9.33
CA ASP A 509 15.81 17.99 9.84
C ASP A 509 15.23 16.81 10.65
N ARG A 510 15.27 15.64 10.00
CA ARG A 510 14.77 14.38 10.52
C ARG A 510 15.48 13.96 11.80
N ARG A 511 16.80 14.15 11.93
CA ARG A 511 17.55 13.74 13.13
C ARG A 511 17.10 14.54 14.34
N ALA A 512 16.95 15.85 14.17
CA ALA A 512 16.50 16.74 15.23
C ALA A 512 15.06 16.44 15.68
N ILE A 513 14.17 16.10 14.73
CA ILE A 513 12.78 15.74 15.02
C ILE A 513 12.68 14.40 15.76
N LEU A 514 13.41 13.38 15.31
CA LEU A 514 13.36 12.06 15.94
C LEU A 514 13.99 12.05 17.34
N GLY A 515 15.05 12.83 17.56
CA GLY A 515 15.74 12.90 18.85
C GLY A 515 15.04 13.77 19.90
N ALA A 516 13.97 14.47 19.54
CA ALA A 516 13.26 15.37 20.44
C ALA A 516 12.28 14.63 21.35
N ALA A 517 12.27 14.99 22.64
CA ALA A 517 11.24 14.51 23.57
C ALA A 517 9.86 15.08 23.19
N ARG A 518 9.84 16.32 22.69
CA ARG A 518 8.64 16.99 22.19
C ARG A 518 9.01 17.84 20.99
N VAL A 519 8.22 17.74 19.94
CA VAL A 519 8.32 18.63 18.77
C VAL A 519 7.28 19.73 18.92
N VAL A 520 7.73 20.97 18.89
CA VAL A 520 6.88 22.16 19.01
C VAL A 520 6.92 22.88 17.68
N VAL A 521 5.78 22.96 17.01
CA VAL A 521 5.66 23.53 15.67
C VAL A 521 4.90 24.84 15.72
N LEU A 522 5.58 25.92 15.34
CA LEU A 522 4.99 27.24 15.19
C LEU A 522 4.27 27.31 13.84
N VAL A 523 2.99 27.68 13.86
CA VAL A 523 2.14 27.75 12.67
C VAL A 523 1.54 29.16 12.55
N ASP A 524 1.83 29.82 11.44
CA ASP A 524 1.13 31.04 11.04
C ASP A 524 -0.27 30.67 10.52
N ALA A 525 -1.31 31.17 11.18
CA ALA A 525 -2.70 30.89 10.81
C ALA A 525 -3.03 31.31 9.36
N ALA A 526 -2.35 32.34 8.83
CA ALA A 526 -2.52 32.79 7.45
C ALA A 526 -1.95 31.82 6.40
N ARG A 527 -1.14 30.83 6.83
CA ARG A 527 -0.55 29.80 5.97
C ARG A 527 -1.23 28.43 6.11
N ILE A 528 -2.43 28.40 6.68
CA ILE A 528 -3.27 27.19 6.70
C ILE A 528 -3.98 27.10 5.35
N VAL A 529 -3.67 26.06 4.60
CA VAL A 529 -4.31 25.74 3.31
C VAL A 529 -5.38 24.66 3.49
N PRO A 530 -6.41 24.58 2.63
CA PRO A 530 -7.50 23.65 2.84
C PRO A 530 -7.08 22.19 2.68
N TYR A 531 -6.31 21.85 1.63
CA TYR A 531 -6.01 20.46 1.28
C TYR A 531 -4.52 20.22 0.99
N PRO A 532 -4.06 18.95 0.99
CA PRO A 532 -2.66 18.66 0.73
C PRO A 532 -2.17 19.11 -0.65
N ALA A 533 -3.03 19.14 -1.69
CA ALA A 533 -2.66 19.65 -3.01
C ALA A 533 -2.22 21.12 -2.98
N ASP A 534 -2.76 21.90 -2.05
CA ASP A 534 -2.47 23.34 -1.93
C ASP A 534 -1.10 23.62 -1.28
N LEU A 535 -0.37 22.58 -0.86
CA LEU A 535 1.00 22.72 -0.36
C LEU A 535 2.04 23.01 -1.45
N ALA A 536 1.70 22.82 -2.74
CA ALA A 536 2.66 22.94 -3.83
C ALA A 536 3.49 24.24 -3.82
N PRO A 537 2.91 25.44 -3.58
CA PRO A 537 3.67 26.69 -3.51
C PRO A 537 4.60 26.79 -2.29
N HIS A 538 4.37 25.98 -1.26
CA HIS A 538 5.07 26.04 0.03
C HIS A 538 6.19 25.00 0.16
N LEU A 539 6.28 24.01 -0.74
CA LEU A 539 7.25 22.90 -0.66
C LEU A 539 8.72 23.35 -0.78
N GLY A 540 8.97 24.53 -1.34
CA GLY A 540 10.32 25.00 -1.66
C GLY A 540 11.08 24.05 -2.61
N THR A 541 12.39 24.23 -2.69
CA THR A 541 13.29 23.48 -3.61
C THR A 541 14.13 22.40 -2.92
N GLY A 542 14.32 22.52 -1.61
CA GLY A 542 15.10 21.58 -0.79
C GLY A 542 14.26 20.41 -0.25
N ASP A 543 14.74 19.88 0.87
CA ASP A 543 14.04 18.86 1.65
C ASP A 543 12.78 19.43 2.30
N ALA A 544 11.75 18.60 2.33
CA ALA A 544 10.52 18.87 3.05
C ALA A 544 10.01 17.64 3.80
N LEU A 545 9.23 17.90 4.85
CA LEU A 545 8.61 16.89 5.68
C LEU A 545 7.19 17.32 6.00
N ILE A 546 6.21 16.50 5.63
CA ILE A 546 4.84 16.66 6.12
C ILE A 546 4.70 15.79 7.35
N LEU A 547 4.43 16.42 8.49
CA LEU A 547 4.14 15.78 9.76
C LEU A 547 2.63 15.75 10.01
N THR A 548 2.08 14.58 10.28
CA THR A 548 0.64 14.39 10.53
C THR A 548 0.45 13.68 11.85
N GLY A 549 0.43 14.45 12.95
CA GLY A 549 0.41 13.91 14.31
C GLY A 549 1.75 13.32 14.75
N ALA A 550 1.76 12.69 15.93
CA ALA A 550 2.94 12.01 16.47
C ALA A 550 3.26 10.69 15.73
N SER A 551 4.51 10.22 15.88
CA SER A 551 4.93 8.87 15.45
C SER A 551 3.98 7.85 16.06
N ARG A 552 3.45 6.95 15.22
CA ARG A 552 2.49 5.94 15.66
C ARG A 552 2.56 4.69 14.80
N THR A 553 2.35 3.56 15.44
CA THR A 553 2.01 2.31 14.77
C THR A 553 0.73 1.76 15.41
N ALA A 554 0.11 0.78 14.76
CA ALA A 554 -1.03 0.08 15.33
C ALA A 554 -0.71 -1.41 15.33
N ASP A 555 -1.01 -2.09 16.42
CA ASP A 555 -0.92 -3.53 16.45
C ASP A 555 -2.07 -4.18 15.64
N ILE A 556 -2.07 -5.51 15.58
CA ILE A 556 -3.11 -6.27 14.88
C ILE A 556 -4.52 -6.03 15.44
N GLU A 557 -4.63 -5.70 16.73
CA GLU A 557 -5.89 -5.39 17.42
C GLU A 557 -6.27 -3.90 17.31
N LYS A 558 -5.54 -3.12 16.50
CA LYS A 558 -5.74 -1.70 16.23
C LYS A 558 -5.50 -0.80 17.46
N GLN A 559 -4.78 -1.27 18.46
CA GLN A 559 -4.28 -0.44 19.54
C GLN A 559 -3.12 0.41 19.03
N ILE A 560 -3.28 1.72 19.14
CA ILE A 560 -2.27 2.69 18.70
C ILE A 560 -1.14 2.73 19.73
N VAL A 561 0.08 2.45 19.27
CA VAL A 561 1.32 2.67 20.01
C VAL A 561 1.98 3.93 19.47
N ARG A 562 2.15 4.95 20.31
CA ARG A 562 2.81 6.21 19.94
C ARG A 562 4.27 6.22 20.36
N GLY A 563 5.08 7.03 19.68
CA GLY A 563 6.48 7.27 20.05
C GLY A 563 7.37 6.07 19.76
N ILE A 564 7.32 5.55 18.53
CA ILE A 564 8.24 4.48 18.10
C ILE A 564 9.62 5.11 17.87
N HIS A 565 9.94 5.57 16.66
CA HIS A 565 11.25 6.19 16.37
C HIS A 565 11.22 7.71 16.43
N GLY A 566 10.03 8.34 16.43
CA GLY A 566 9.87 9.78 16.53
C GLY A 566 9.15 10.22 17.81
N SER A 567 8.99 11.53 17.98
CA SER A 567 8.35 12.11 19.17
C SER A 567 6.97 11.51 19.46
N ASP A 568 6.70 11.23 20.73
CA ASP A 568 5.39 10.81 21.24
C ASP A 568 4.44 12.00 21.43
N ARG A 569 5.00 13.22 21.58
CA ARG A 569 4.28 14.47 21.80
C ARG A 569 4.56 15.50 20.71
N LEU A 570 3.48 15.99 20.10
CA LEU A 570 3.49 17.09 19.13
C LEU A 570 2.65 18.24 19.71
N THR A 571 3.26 19.41 19.84
CA THR A 571 2.57 20.63 20.24
C THR A 571 2.59 21.61 19.08
N ILE A 572 1.45 22.22 18.78
CA ILE A 572 1.25 23.20 17.72
C ILE A 572 0.94 24.54 18.37
N VAL A 573 1.73 25.55 18.05
CA VAL A 573 1.55 26.92 18.53
C VAL A 573 1.01 27.76 17.38
N LEU A 574 -0.27 28.08 17.41
CA LEU A 574 -0.92 28.93 16.42
C LEU A 574 -0.63 30.40 16.70
N ARG A 575 -0.16 31.12 15.68
CA ARG A 575 0.13 32.55 15.72
C ARG A 575 -0.76 33.30 14.74
N GLY A 576 -1.11 34.54 15.08
CA GLY A 576 -1.87 35.43 14.18
C GLY A 576 -3.38 35.14 14.14
N THR A 577 -3.96 34.64 15.23
CA THR A 577 -5.40 34.36 15.37
C THR A 577 -6.22 35.57 15.83
N GLY A 578 -5.59 36.73 16.05
CA GLY A 578 -6.20 37.95 16.61
C GLY A 578 -6.23 39.14 15.68
#